data_AF-A0A3B9RVY2-F1
#
_entry.id   AF-A0A3B9RVY2-F1
#
_cell.length_a   1.000
_cell.length_b   1.000
_cell.length_c   1.000
_cell.angle_alpha   90.00
_cell.angle_beta   90.00
_cell.angle_gamma   90.00
#
_symmetry.space_group_name_H-M   'P 1'
#
loop_
_entity.id
_entity.type
_entity.pdbx_description
1 polymer ?
#
loop_
_entity_poly.entity_id
_entity_poly.type
_entity_poly.pdbx_seq_one_letter_code
_entity_poly.pdbx_strand_id
1 'polypeptide(L)'
;FDEVMTGFRVDLGGAQALYNIKPDLTTLGKVIGGGLPVGALGGRRDVMAHLAPQGDVYQAGTLSGNPLAMAAGLATLTELEQPDFYTKLNTMTQLLVTG
;
A
#
# COMPACT_ATOMS: atom_id res chain seq x y z
N PHE A 1 1.87 -10.40 4.87
CA PHE A 1 1.70 -9.26 5.80
C PHE A 1 0.41 -8.56 5.45
N ASP A 2 -0.38 -8.19 6.46
CA ASP A 2 -1.51 -7.28 6.22
C ASP A 2 -1.04 -5.84 6.45
N GLU A 3 -0.80 -5.13 5.36
CA GLU A 3 -0.31 -3.75 5.36
C GLU A 3 -1.42 -2.76 4.97
N VAL A 4 -2.69 -3.13 5.09
CA VAL A 4 -3.81 -2.23 4.78
C VAL A 4 -3.80 -0.98 5.67
N MET A 5 -3.18 -1.02 6.86
CA MET A 5 -2.98 0.17 7.71
C MET A 5 -1.55 0.72 7.66
N THR A 6 -0.55 -0.16 7.65
CA THR A 6 0.87 0.23 7.77
C THR A 6 1.49 0.65 6.44
N GLY A 7 1.03 0.08 5.32
CA GLY A 7 1.56 0.34 3.99
C GLY A 7 1.48 1.82 3.63
N PHE A 8 2.61 2.40 3.23
CA PHE A 8 2.78 3.82 2.91
C PHE A 8 2.47 4.79 4.07
N ARG A 9 2.23 4.29 5.28
CA ARG A 9 1.92 5.10 6.47
C ARG A 9 3.09 5.18 7.44
N VAL A 10 3.66 4.04 7.79
CA VAL A 10 4.77 3.97 8.76
C VAL A 10 6.12 4.28 8.10
N ASP A 11 6.23 3.98 6.82
CA ASP A 11 7.37 4.22 5.94
C ASP A 11 6.87 4.12 4.48
N LEU A 12 7.64 4.66 3.53
CA LEU A 12 7.35 4.53 2.11
C LEU A 12 7.25 3.06 1.68
N GLY A 13 8.14 2.22 2.19
CA GLY A 13 8.15 0.77 1.96
C GLY A 13 7.24 -0.03 2.90
N GLY A 14 6.49 0.62 3.78
CA GLY A 14 5.64 -0.03 4.78
C GLY A 14 6.42 -0.67 5.93
N ALA A 15 5.71 -1.41 6.78
CA ALA A 15 6.30 -2.09 7.94
C ALA A 15 7.33 -3.15 7.51
N GLN A 16 7.10 -3.83 6.38
CA GLN A 16 8.04 -4.80 5.83
C GLN A 16 9.43 -4.19 5.56
N ALA A 17 9.52 -2.93 5.12
CA ALA A 17 10.79 -2.23 4.90
C ALA A 17 11.45 -1.85 6.23
N LEU A 18 10.69 -1.28 7.17
CA LEU A 18 11.20 -0.90 8.50
C LEU A 18 11.80 -2.07 9.27
N TYR A 19 11.14 -3.24 9.19
CA TYR A 19 11.58 -4.44 9.89
C TYR A 19 12.51 -5.33 9.05
N ASN A 20 12.82 -4.94 7.81
CA ASN A 20 13.62 -5.71 6.87
C ASN A 20 13.12 -7.17 6.71
N ILE A 21 11.81 -7.33 6.55
CA ILE A 21 11.14 -8.61 6.34
C ILE A 21 10.57 -8.64 4.92
N LYS A 22 10.77 -9.77 4.23
CA LYS A 22 10.20 -9.99 2.90
C LYS A 22 9.05 -10.99 2.97
N PRO A 23 7.77 -10.55 3.02
CA PRO A 23 6.64 -11.46 3.03
C PRO A 23 6.42 -12.12 1.65
N ASP A 24 5.83 -13.31 1.64
CA ASP A 24 5.41 -13.96 0.38
C ASP A 24 4.26 -13.21 -0.30
N LEU A 25 3.35 -12.66 0.50
CA LEU A 25 2.18 -11.87 0.09
C LEU A 25 1.98 -10.67 1.02
N THR A 26 1.53 -9.55 0.45
CA THR A 26 1.16 -8.31 1.14
C THR A 26 -0.21 -7.83 0.65
N THR A 27 -1.09 -7.49 1.59
CA THR A 27 -2.36 -6.79 1.31
C THR A 27 -2.23 -5.31 1.58
N LEU A 28 -2.83 -4.49 0.72
CA LEU A 28 -2.79 -3.03 0.76
C LEU A 28 -4.20 -2.47 0.58
N GLY A 29 -4.41 -1.25 1.08
CA GLY A 29 -5.65 -0.50 0.96
C GLY A 29 -5.46 0.90 1.52
N LYS A 30 -6.55 1.56 1.91
CA LYS A 30 -6.54 2.90 2.51
C LYS A 30 -5.75 3.92 1.68
N VAL A 31 -4.48 4.13 2.01
CA VAL A 31 -3.58 5.13 1.43
C VAL A 31 -3.49 5.01 -0.08
N ILE A 32 -3.41 3.77 -0.61
CA ILE A 32 -3.27 3.52 -2.05
C ILE A 32 -4.48 3.96 -2.89
N GLY A 33 -5.61 4.24 -2.25
CA GLY A 33 -6.81 4.76 -2.92
C GLY A 33 -6.96 6.26 -2.88
N GLY A 34 -6.08 6.99 -2.17
CA GLY A 34 -6.20 8.45 -2.03
C GLY A 34 -7.55 8.92 -1.49
N GLY A 35 -8.15 8.14 -0.58
CA GLY A 35 -9.49 8.39 -0.02
C GLY A 35 -10.65 7.71 -0.77
N LEU A 36 -10.38 7.07 -1.91
CA LEU A 36 -11.37 6.30 -2.66
C LEU A 36 -11.26 4.78 -2.39
N PRO A 37 -12.31 3.99 -2.69
CA PRO A 37 -12.30 2.54 -2.47
C PRO A 37 -11.25 1.83 -3.34
N VAL A 38 -10.13 1.45 -2.74
CA VAL A 38 -9.07 0.63 -3.36
C VAL A 38 -8.51 -0.36 -2.35
N GLY A 39 -8.39 -1.61 -2.79
CA GLY A 39 -7.59 -2.64 -2.14
C GLY A 39 -6.69 -3.30 -3.18
N ALA A 40 -5.57 -3.85 -2.73
CA ALA A 40 -4.65 -4.60 -3.57
C ALA A 40 -4.03 -5.75 -2.78
N LEU A 41 -3.61 -6.78 -3.52
CA LEU A 41 -2.76 -7.86 -2.99
C LEU A 41 -1.62 -8.09 -3.98
N GLY A 42 -0.43 -8.33 -3.47
CA GLY A 42 0.77 -8.54 -4.27
C GLY A 42 1.81 -9.36 -3.52
N GLY A 43 2.80 -9.87 -4.22
CA GLY A 43 3.82 -10.70 -3.61
C GLY A 43 4.72 -11.36 -4.65
N ARG A 44 5.25 -12.53 -4.30
CA ARG A 44 6.12 -13.29 -5.21
C ARG A 44 5.40 -13.64 -6.51
N ARG A 45 6.12 -13.56 -7.63
CA ARG A 45 5.57 -13.81 -8.97
C ARG A 45 5.01 -15.21 -9.14
N ASP A 46 5.67 -16.22 -8.60
CA ASP A 46 5.23 -17.61 -8.68
C ASP A 46 3.91 -17.84 -7.94
N VAL A 47 3.68 -17.13 -6.82
CA VAL A 47 2.39 -17.13 -6.12
C VAL A 47 1.33 -16.36 -6.91
N MET A 48 1.64 -15.15 -7.38
CA MET A 48 0.69 -14.30 -8.12
C MET A 48 0.27 -14.89 -9.47
N ALA A 49 1.11 -15.73 -10.08
CA ALA A 49 0.82 -16.43 -11.34
C ALA A 49 -0.36 -17.41 -11.25
N HIS A 50 -0.80 -17.78 -10.05
CA HIS A 50 -1.99 -18.61 -9.87
C HIS A 50 -3.31 -17.85 -10.08
N LEU A 51 -3.30 -16.51 -10.09
CA LEU A 51 -4.52 -15.73 -10.29
C LEU A 51 -4.97 -15.75 -11.76
N ALA A 52 -6.28 -15.82 -11.99
CA ALA A 52 -6.86 -15.63 -13.31
C ALA A 52 -6.48 -14.24 -13.88
N PRO A 53 -6.24 -14.11 -15.19
CA PRO A 53 -6.41 -15.14 -16.22
C PRO A 53 -5.18 -16.05 -16.42
N GLN A 54 -4.11 -15.88 -15.65
CA GLN A 54 -2.87 -16.64 -15.83
C GLN A 54 -2.92 -18.05 -15.20
N GLY A 55 -3.62 -18.19 -14.08
CA GLY A 55 -3.80 -19.45 -13.39
C GLY A 55 -5.25 -19.70 -12.96
N ASP A 56 -5.41 -20.75 -12.17
CA ASP A 56 -6.72 -21.38 -11.92
C ASP A 56 -7.47 -20.75 -10.72
N VAL A 57 -6.85 -19.83 -9.99
CA VAL A 57 -7.48 -19.14 -8.86
C VAL A 57 -8.27 -17.95 -9.37
N TYR A 58 -9.59 -18.08 -9.37
CA TYR A 58 -10.49 -17.03 -9.84
C TYR A 58 -10.48 -15.82 -8.89
N GLN A 59 -10.16 -14.65 -9.46
CA GLN A 59 -10.30 -13.35 -8.80
C GLN A 59 -10.83 -12.36 -9.84
N ALA A 60 -11.91 -11.65 -9.51
CA ALA A 60 -12.49 -10.63 -10.35
C ALA A 60 -13.08 -9.49 -9.51
N GLY A 61 -13.31 -8.34 -10.13
CA GLY A 61 -14.03 -7.22 -9.54
C GLY A 61 -14.36 -6.16 -10.57
N THR A 62 -15.65 -5.85 -10.74
CA THR A 62 -16.15 -4.95 -11.79
C THR A 62 -15.52 -3.56 -11.74
N LEU A 63 -15.24 -3.05 -10.53
CA LEU A 63 -14.71 -1.71 -10.29
C LEU A 63 -13.24 -1.74 -9.81
N SER A 64 -12.62 -2.91 -9.81
CA SER A 64 -11.21 -3.06 -9.48
C SER A 64 -10.37 -2.28 -10.49
N GLY A 65 -9.48 -1.40 -10.00
CA GLY A 65 -8.64 -0.58 -10.85
C GLY A 65 -9.38 0.53 -11.62
N ASN A 66 -10.55 0.98 -11.15
CA ASN A 66 -11.25 2.08 -11.81
C ASN A 66 -10.39 3.36 -11.88
N PRO A 67 -10.46 4.13 -12.98
CA PRO A 67 -9.50 5.20 -13.26
C PRO A 67 -9.54 6.36 -12.27
N LEU A 68 -10.71 6.64 -11.67
CA LEU A 68 -10.84 7.70 -10.67
C LEU A 68 -10.02 7.35 -9.41
N ALA A 69 -10.17 6.13 -8.91
CA ALA A 69 -9.44 5.67 -7.74
C ALA A 69 -7.93 5.52 -8.02
N MET A 70 -7.56 5.09 -9.23
CA MET A 70 -6.15 5.01 -9.65
C MET A 70 -5.51 6.40 -9.76
N ALA A 71 -6.21 7.40 -10.29
CA ALA A 71 -5.71 8.76 -10.36
C ALA A 71 -5.50 9.37 -8.96
N ALA A 72 -6.47 9.23 -8.05
CA ALA A 72 -6.34 9.71 -6.68
C ALA A 72 -5.22 8.99 -5.91
N GLY A 73 -5.12 7.67 -6.08
CA GLY A 73 -4.06 6.86 -5.50
C GLY A 73 -2.67 7.28 -5.97
N LEU A 74 -2.48 7.43 -7.29
CA LEU A 74 -1.20 7.86 -7.86
C LEU A 74 -0.80 9.26 -7.40
N ALA A 75 -1.73 10.20 -7.38
CA ALA A 75 -1.47 11.54 -6.85
C ALA A 75 -1.04 11.48 -5.37
N THR A 76 -1.72 10.66 -4.57
CA THR A 76 -1.36 10.47 -3.15
C THR A 76 0.04 9.89 -3.01
N LEU A 77 0.37 8.80 -3.73
CA LEU A 77 1.69 8.17 -3.63
C LEU A 77 2.82 9.11 -4.06
N THR A 78 2.60 9.92 -5.10
CA THR A 78 3.57 10.95 -5.55
C THR A 78 3.89 11.97 -4.45
N GLU A 79 2.90 12.36 -3.66
CA GLU A 79 3.11 13.27 -2.51
C GLU A 79 3.85 12.60 -1.35
N LEU A 80 3.62 11.29 -1.14
CA LEU A 80 4.31 10.53 -0.09
C LEU A 80 5.79 10.27 -0.42
N GLU A 81 6.16 10.27 -1.69
CA GLU A 81 7.54 10.13 -2.17
C GLU A 81 8.39 11.40 -1.97
N GLN A 82 7.78 12.52 -1.55
CA GLN A 82 8.51 13.75 -1.33
C GLN A 82 9.61 13.58 -0.26
N PRO A 83 10.79 14.22 -0.46
CA PRO A 83 11.87 14.16 0.53
C PRO A 83 11.40 14.58 1.93
N ASP A 84 11.91 13.85 2.93
CA ASP A 84 11.64 14.08 4.36
C ASP A 84 10.17 13.95 4.78
N PHE A 85 9.26 13.46 3.92
CA PHE A 85 7.84 13.33 4.25
C PHE A 85 7.64 12.53 5.56
N TYR A 86 8.19 11.33 5.63
CA TYR A 86 8.07 10.44 6.79
C TYR A 86 8.84 10.96 8.01
N THR A 87 10.01 11.60 7.81
CA THR A 87 10.77 12.23 8.89
C THR A 87 9.95 13.33 9.59
N LYS A 88 9.31 14.20 8.80
CA LYS A 88 8.43 15.26 9.31
C LYS A 88 7.22 14.67 10.02
N LEU A 89 6.55 13.69 9.41
CA LEU A 89 5.39 13.03 9.98
C LEU A 89 5.71 12.36 11.33
N ASN A 90 6.83 11.63 11.41
CA ASN A 90 7.27 10.98 12.63
C ASN A 90 7.65 11.99 13.72
N THR A 91 8.30 13.10 13.35
CA THR A 91 8.63 14.18 14.30
C THR A 91 7.36 14.79 14.90
N MET A 92 6.37 15.14 14.06
CA MET A 92 5.08 15.67 14.53
C MET A 92 4.33 14.68 15.40
N THR A 93 4.34 13.40 15.02
CA THR A 93 3.71 12.33 15.81
C THR A 93 4.38 12.21 17.19
N GLN A 94 5.71 12.26 17.24
CA GLN A 94 6.44 12.17 18.51
C GLN A 94 6.12 13.35 19.42
N LEU A 95 6.12 14.58 18.89
CA LEU A 95 5.73 15.78 19.65
C LEU A 95 4.32 15.66 20.22
N LEU A 96 3.36 15.18 19.43
CA LEU A 96 1.99 14.99 19.90
C LEU A 96 1.90 13.97 21.04
N VAL A 97 2.72 12.92 21.00
CA VAL A 97 2.72 11.85 22.02
C VAL A 97 3.43 12.29 23.30
N THR A 98 4.48 13.12 23.21
CA THR A 98 5.28 13.53 24.37
C THR A 98 4.77 14.80 25.06
N GLY A 99 3.94 15.60 24.38
CA GLY A 99 3.62 16.97 24.81
C GLY A 99 4.79 17.93 24.63
#